data_AF-A0ABC9W0Z7-F1
#
_entry.id   AF-A0ABC9W0Z7-F1
#
_cell.length_a   1.000
_cell.length_b   1.000
_cell.length_c   1.000
_cell.angle_alpha   90.00
_cell.angle_beta   90.00
_cell.angle_gamma   90.00
#
_symmetry.space_group_name_H-M   'P 1'
#
loop_
_entity.id
_entity.type
_entity.pdbx_description
1 polymer ?
#
loop_
_entity_poly.entity_id
_entity_poly.type
_entity_poly.pdbx_seq_one_letter_code
_entity_poly.pdbx_strand_id
1 'polypeptide(L)'
;MSLVQIKRKEKLFIYVLCLLTPATPKKMRLTLFLIICQCAINSVSTHHVSNPNVILLMADDLGIGDLGCYGNRTLRTPNIDRLAEEGVTLTQHIAASPLCTPSRAAFLTGRYPIRSGMAAFSRVGVFLFSASSGGLPSEEITFSKLLKQRGYATALIGKWHLGMNCESSNDFCHHPLSHGFDYFYGLTVTNFRDCKPGQGSVFLKGVQKSLVIPIQIAGITLVSLAIAQYIGLLKVPFRALGYCLLITAISLVVLIFFFYHFRHLNCFLMRDHQIIQQPLSYENLTQRLTKEAVQFIGR
;
A
#
# COMPACT_ATOMS: atom_id res chain seq x y z
N MET A 1 4.62 -1.47 -9.61
CA MET A 1 5.62 -2.55 -9.83
C MET A 1 6.24 -2.91 -8.49
N SER A 2 6.23 -4.18 -8.09
CA SER A 2 6.87 -4.65 -6.86
C SER A 2 8.15 -5.41 -7.23
N LEU A 3 9.31 -4.90 -6.81
CA LEU A 3 10.58 -5.59 -6.94
C LEU A 3 10.79 -6.43 -5.68
N VAL A 4 10.91 -7.75 -5.87
CA VAL A 4 11.26 -8.70 -4.82
C VAL A 4 12.69 -9.14 -5.05
N GLN A 5 13.62 -8.69 -4.22
CA GLN A 5 14.99 -9.22 -4.22
C GLN A 5 15.07 -10.37 -3.23
N ILE A 6 15.18 -11.61 -3.76
CA ILE A 6 15.52 -12.80 -2.99
C ILE A 6 16.96 -13.16 -3.33
N LYS A 7 17.89 -12.88 -2.41
CA LYS A 7 19.30 -13.24 -2.61
C LYS A 7 19.47 -14.73 -2.30
N ARG A 8 19.52 -15.58 -3.34
CA ARG A 8 19.79 -17.03 -3.21
C ARG A 8 21.26 -17.29 -3.52
N LYS A 9 21.98 -17.99 -2.63
CA LYS A 9 23.31 -18.56 -2.91
C LYS A 9 23.23 -20.08 -2.91
N GLU A 10 23.94 -20.66 -3.88
CA GLU A 10 24.41 -22.04 -4.04
C GLU A 10 23.64 -23.00 -4.96
N LYS A 11 24.37 -23.44 -6.00
CA LYS A 11 24.10 -24.58 -6.88
C LYS A 11 24.82 -25.79 -6.27
N LEU A 12 24.16 -26.94 -6.19
CA LEU A 12 24.80 -28.22 -5.85
C LEU A 12 24.73 -29.14 -7.08
N PHE A 13 25.88 -29.57 -7.58
CA PHE A 13 26.05 -30.56 -8.64
C PHE A 13 26.51 -31.86 -7.97
N ILE A 14 25.72 -32.93 -8.06
CA ILE A 14 26.10 -34.26 -7.54
C ILE A 14 26.41 -35.16 -8.74
N TYR A 15 27.68 -35.55 -8.89
CA TYR A 15 28.09 -36.66 -9.75
C TYR A 15 27.92 -37.97 -8.98
N VAL A 16 27.17 -38.93 -9.52
CA VAL A 16 27.13 -40.31 -9.01
C VAL A 16 28.03 -41.18 -9.88
N LEU A 17 29.13 -41.66 -9.30
CA LEU A 17 30.06 -42.59 -9.92
C LEU A 17 29.52 -44.03 -9.79
N CYS A 18 29.26 -44.68 -10.93
CA CYS A 18 28.79 -46.07 -10.96
C CYS A 18 30.01 -47.02 -11.01
N LEU A 19 30.24 -47.80 -9.95
CA LEU A 19 31.24 -48.86 -9.94
C LEU A 19 30.56 -50.22 -10.00
N LEU A 20 30.72 -50.90 -11.14
CA LEU A 20 30.33 -52.29 -11.38
C LEU A 20 31.57 -53.18 -11.17
N THR A 21 31.61 -53.98 -10.10
CA THR A 21 32.43 -55.21 -10.06
C THR A 21 31.70 -56.35 -9.32
N PRO A 22 31.89 -57.62 -9.72
CA PRO A 22 31.17 -58.76 -9.14
C PRO A 22 31.88 -59.28 -7.88
N ALA A 23 31.17 -59.32 -6.75
CA ALA A 23 31.68 -59.88 -5.49
C ALA A 23 30.81 -61.06 -5.00
N THR A 24 31.46 -62.05 -4.38
CA THR A 24 30.90 -63.35 -3.96
C THR A 24 29.88 -63.25 -2.81
N PRO A 25 28.91 -64.19 -2.70
CA PRO A 25 27.65 -64.00 -1.95
C PRO A 25 27.78 -63.82 -0.43
N LYS A 26 28.88 -64.28 0.21
CA LYS A 26 29.10 -64.09 1.66
C LYS A 26 29.73 -62.73 2.00
N LYS A 27 30.57 -62.17 1.12
CA LYS A 27 31.12 -60.80 1.29
C LYS A 27 30.06 -59.75 0.91
N MET A 28 29.17 -60.08 -0.04
CA MET A 28 28.09 -59.20 -0.49
C MET A 28 27.12 -58.78 0.62
N ARG A 29 26.80 -59.64 1.59
CA ARG A 29 25.89 -59.28 2.70
C ARG A 29 26.51 -58.28 3.70
N LEU A 30 27.80 -58.41 3.98
CA LEU A 30 28.51 -57.51 4.90
C LEU A 30 28.82 -56.17 4.22
N THR A 31 29.22 -56.20 2.94
CA THR A 31 29.43 -54.98 2.14
C THR A 31 28.12 -54.23 1.91
N LEU A 32 27.00 -54.93 1.66
CA LEU A 32 25.69 -54.29 1.51
C LEU A 32 25.18 -53.67 2.82
N PHE A 33 25.42 -54.32 3.96
CA PHE A 33 25.07 -53.77 5.28
C PHE A 33 25.91 -52.53 5.65
N LEU A 34 27.21 -52.55 5.34
CA LEU A 34 28.10 -51.39 5.48
C LEU A 34 27.73 -50.24 4.54
N ILE A 35 27.33 -50.52 3.29
CA ILE A 35 26.86 -49.50 2.34
C ILE A 35 25.53 -48.89 2.79
N ILE A 36 24.59 -49.70 3.29
CA ILE A 36 23.30 -49.20 3.83
C ILE A 36 23.55 -48.32 5.08
N CYS A 37 24.47 -48.72 5.97
CA CYS A 37 24.88 -47.88 7.10
C CYS A 37 25.57 -46.58 6.64
N GLN A 38 26.45 -46.62 5.64
CA GLN A 38 27.11 -45.43 5.12
C GLN A 38 26.13 -44.47 4.40
N CYS A 39 25.10 -45.01 3.72
CA CYS A 39 24.02 -44.22 3.14
C CYS A 39 23.10 -43.62 4.20
N ALA A 40 22.84 -44.31 5.31
CA ALA A 40 22.05 -43.77 6.42
C ALA A 40 22.76 -42.63 7.16
N ILE A 41 24.10 -42.64 7.22
CA ILE A 41 24.90 -41.59 7.87
C ILE A 41 25.07 -40.35 6.98
N ASN A 42 25.08 -40.50 5.65
CA ASN A 42 25.31 -39.39 4.72
C ASN A 42 24.05 -38.64 4.24
N SER A 43 22.85 -39.02 4.66
CA SER A 43 21.59 -38.38 4.20
C SER A 43 21.01 -37.33 5.13
N VAL A 44 21.69 -36.96 6.21
CA VAL A 44 21.31 -35.79 7.02
C VAL A 44 22.22 -34.61 6.66
N SER A 45 22.26 -34.26 5.37
CA SER A 45 22.50 -32.85 5.02
C SER A 45 21.23 -32.13 5.41
N THR A 46 21.17 -31.63 6.64
CA THR A 46 20.26 -30.53 6.94
C THR A 46 20.66 -29.43 5.98
N HIS A 47 19.93 -29.29 4.87
CA HIS A 47 19.92 -28.03 4.14
C HIS A 47 19.55 -27.01 5.19
N HIS A 48 20.54 -26.27 5.69
CA HIS A 48 20.31 -25.08 6.45
C HIS A 48 19.48 -24.23 5.50
N VAL A 49 18.16 -24.19 5.75
CA VAL A 49 17.29 -23.21 5.13
C VAL A 49 17.83 -21.91 5.69
N SER A 50 18.75 -21.30 4.95
CA SER A 50 19.17 -19.95 5.24
C SER A 50 17.88 -19.14 5.19
N ASN A 51 17.57 -18.45 6.29
CA ASN A 51 16.47 -17.52 6.35
C ASN A 51 16.99 -16.23 5.71
N PRO A 52 16.75 -15.98 4.41
CA PRO A 52 17.32 -14.80 3.76
C PRO A 52 16.62 -13.55 4.29
N ASN A 53 17.31 -12.42 4.25
CA ASN A 53 16.65 -11.13 4.37
C ASN A 53 15.78 -10.88 3.14
N VAL A 54 14.52 -10.48 3.36
CA VAL A 54 13.56 -10.20 2.29
C VAL A 54 13.31 -8.71 2.26
N ILE A 55 13.65 -8.08 1.12
CA ILE A 55 13.38 -6.66 0.89
C ILE A 55 12.37 -6.54 -0.26
N LEU A 56 11.23 -5.91 0.05
CA LEU A 56 10.14 -5.68 -0.89
C LEU A 56 10.06 -4.19 -1.22
N LEU A 57 10.30 -3.83 -2.47
CA LEU A 57 10.23 -2.44 -2.94
C LEU A 57 8.98 -2.29 -3.80
N MET A 58 8.04 -1.44 -3.37
CA MET A 58 6.82 -1.14 -4.12
C MET A 58 6.77 0.34 -4.46
N ALA A 59 6.96 0.66 -5.75
CA ALA A 59 6.75 2.01 -6.26
C ALA A 59 5.25 2.28 -6.47
N ASP A 60 4.82 3.50 -6.14
CA ASP A 60 3.43 3.95 -6.25
C ASP A 60 3.21 4.58 -7.63
N ASP A 61 2.23 4.08 -8.39
CA ASP A 61 1.84 4.55 -9.73
C ASP A 61 2.98 4.64 -10.78
N LEU A 62 4.05 3.87 -10.61
CA LEU A 62 5.12 3.72 -11.61
C LEU A 62 4.65 2.86 -12.78
N GLY A 63 4.67 3.42 -13.99
CA GLY A 63 4.32 2.73 -15.23
C GLY A 63 5.40 1.73 -15.65
N ILE A 64 4.98 0.66 -16.32
CA ILE A 64 5.91 -0.37 -16.82
C ILE A 64 6.92 0.20 -17.84
N GLY A 65 6.51 1.21 -18.61
CA GLY A 65 7.37 1.87 -19.60
C GLY A 65 8.25 3.00 -19.05
N ASP A 66 8.28 3.24 -17.74
CA ASP A 66 9.07 4.33 -17.14
C ASP A 66 10.54 3.94 -16.88
N LEU A 67 10.83 2.65 -16.76
CA LEU A 67 12.16 2.17 -16.40
C LEU A 67 13.04 1.92 -17.63
N GLY A 68 14.34 2.17 -17.48
CA GLY A 68 15.35 1.90 -18.51
C GLY A 68 15.36 0.44 -18.94
N CYS A 69 15.33 -0.48 -17.97
CA CYS A 69 15.27 -1.92 -18.21
C CYS A 69 14.00 -2.42 -18.91
N TYR A 70 12.97 -1.57 -19.06
CA TYR A 70 11.77 -1.83 -19.85
C TYR A 70 11.68 -0.99 -21.14
N GLY A 71 12.79 -0.34 -21.54
CA GLY A 71 12.95 0.35 -22.81
C GLY A 71 12.89 1.88 -22.75
N ASN A 72 12.69 2.49 -21.58
CA ASN A 72 12.73 3.94 -21.45
C ASN A 72 14.15 4.48 -21.69
N ARG A 73 14.30 5.54 -22.50
CA ARG A 73 15.62 6.15 -22.78
C ARG A 73 15.78 7.57 -22.22
N THR A 74 14.75 8.08 -21.56
CA THR A 74 14.70 9.47 -21.09
C THR A 74 14.85 9.56 -19.58
N LEU A 75 14.22 8.65 -18.83
CA LEU A 75 14.27 8.61 -17.38
C LEU A 75 15.56 7.94 -16.89
N ARG A 76 16.09 8.44 -15.77
CA ARG A 76 17.34 7.93 -15.17
C ARG A 76 17.02 6.97 -14.04
N THR A 77 17.10 5.67 -14.31
CA THR A 77 16.80 4.60 -13.35
C THR A 77 17.96 3.65 -13.05
N PRO A 78 19.23 4.12 -12.98
CA PRO A 78 20.41 3.26 -13.05
C PRO A 78 20.48 2.20 -11.94
N ASN A 79 19.96 2.50 -10.74
CA ASN A 79 19.94 1.52 -9.65
C ASN A 79 18.92 0.40 -9.86
N ILE A 80 17.76 0.71 -10.47
CA ILE A 80 16.73 -0.28 -10.77
C ILE A 80 17.16 -1.10 -12.00
N ASP A 81 17.78 -0.46 -12.98
CA ASP A 81 18.32 -1.12 -14.17
C ASP A 81 19.41 -2.12 -13.77
N ARG A 82 20.32 -1.71 -12.88
CA ARG A 82 21.33 -2.63 -12.30
C ARG A 82 20.69 -3.80 -11.54
N LEU A 83 19.63 -3.58 -10.76
CA LEU A 83 18.91 -4.69 -10.09
C LEU A 83 18.28 -5.67 -11.08
N ALA A 84 17.84 -5.18 -12.24
CA ALA A 84 17.28 -6.00 -13.31
C ALA A 84 18.38 -6.82 -14.03
N GLU A 85 19.56 -6.22 -14.27
CA GLU A 85 20.74 -6.88 -14.84
C GLU A 85 21.32 -7.96 -13.94
N GLU A 86 21.38 -7.70 -12.63
CA GLU A 86 21.92 -8.63 -11.63
C GLU A 86 20.90 -9.70 -11.17
N GLY A 87 19.67 -9.65 -11.70
CA GLY A 87 18.53 -10.39 -11.17
C GLY A 87 17.60 -10.97 -12.23
N VAL A 88 16.32 -11.08 -11.86
CA VAL A 88 15.25 -11.54 -12.75
C VAL A 88 14.33 -10.38 -13.06
N THR A 89 14.05 -10.19 -14.35
CA THR A 89 13.07 -9.20 -14.83
C THR A 89 11.76 -9.89 -15.18
N LEU A 90 10.66 -9.42 -14.61
CA LEU A 90 9.34 -9.96 -14.89
C LEU A 90 8.70 -9.18 -16.04
N THR A 91 8.53 -9.81 -17.19
CA THR A 91 7.88 -9.20 -18.36
C THR A 91 6.36 -9.19 -18.26
N GLN A 92 5.79 -10.02 -17.37
CA GLN A 92 4.34 -10.14 -17.15
C GLN A 92 4.01 -10.18 -15.64
N HIS A 93 4.31 -9.09 -14.93
CA HIS A 93 3.93 -8.94 -13.52
C HIS A 93 2.59 -8.22 -13.39
N ILE A 94 1.54 -8.94 -13.03
CA ILE A 94 0.16 -8.44 -13.02
C ILE A 94 -0.27 -8.12 -11.59
N ALA A 95 -0.59 -6.86 -11.33
CA ALA A 95 -1.21 -6.46 -10.06
C ALA A 95 -2.66 -6.97 -10.01
N ALA A 96 -3.10 -7.44 -8.84
CA ALA A 96 -4.45 -7.99 -8.66
C ALA A 96 -5.58 -6.95 -8.82
N SER A 97 -5.25 -5.66 -8.86
CA SER A 97 -6.20 -4.57 -9.07
C SER A 97 -5.49 -3.32 -9.63
N PRO A 98 -6.17 -2.49 -10.44
CA PRO A 98 -5.62 -1.24 -10.96
C PRO A 98 -5.57 -0.10 -9.93
N LEU A 99 -6.08 -0.29 -8.71
CA LEU A 99 -6.14 0.75 -7.67
C LEU A 99 -5.26 0.42 -6.47
N CYS A 100 -4.78 1.48 -5.79
CA CYS A 100 -3.82 1.35 -4.68
C CYS A 100 -4.28 0.43 -3.54
N THR A 101 -5.41 0.72 -2.92
CA THR A 101 -5.95 -0.02 -1.75
C THR A 101 -6.15 -1.51 -2.06
N PRO A 102 -6.93 -1.90 -3.08
CA PRO A 102 -7.11 -3.33 -3.41
C PRO A 102 -5.79 -4.01 -3.82
N SER A 103 -4.93 -3.34 -4.61
CA SER A 103 -3.64 -3.92 -5.03
C SER A 103 -2.73 -4.22 -3.83
N ARG A 104 -2.65 -3.31 -2.86
CA ARG A 104 -1.87 -3.49 -1.63
C ARG A 104 -2.48 -4.55 -0.71
N ALA A 105 -3.81 -4.62 -0.60
CA ALA A 105 -4.48 -5.65 0.16
C ALA A 105 -4.15 -7.05 -0.38
N ALA A 106 -4.22 -7.22 -1.70
CA ALA A 106 -3.88 -8.48 -2.35
C ALA A 106 -2.39 -8.81 -2.25
N PHE A 107 -1.51 -7.81 -2.34
CA PHE A 107 -0.08 -8.00 -2.18
C PHE A 107 0.28 -8.55 -0.80
N LEU A 108 -0.33 -8.04 0.26
CA LEU A 108 -0.04 -8.48 1.63
C LEU A 108 -0.63 -9.85 1.95
N THR A 109 -1.83 -10.15 1.44
CA THR A 109 -2.58 -11.37 1.78
C THR A 109 -2.40 -12.52 0.80
N GLY A 110 -1.91 -12.24 -0.42
CA GLY A 110 -1.88 -13.20 -1.52
C GLY A 110 -3.28 -13.58 -2.03
N ARG A 111 -4.33 -12.85 -1.64
CA ARG A 111 -5.74 -13.14 -1.95
C ARG A 111 -6.33 -12.05 -2.82
N TYR A 112 -7.26 -12.41 -3.71
CA TYR A 112 -7.99 -11.42 -4.49
C TYR A 112 -8.72 -10.43 -3.57
N PRO A 113 -8.73 -9.12 -3.88
CA PRO A 113 -9.26 -8.08 -2.98
C PRO A 113 -10.74 -8.29 -2.58
N ILE A 114 -11.53 -8.90 -3.46
CA ILE A 114 -12.93 -9.23 -3.21
C ILE A 114 -13.12 -10.21 -2.03
N ARG A 115 -12.10 -11.03 -1.70
CA ARG A 115 -12.19 -12.03 -0.63
C ARG A 115 -12.10 -11.42 0.77
N SER A 116 -11.42 -10.29 0.89
CA SER A 116 -11.28 -9.52 2.13
C SER A 116 -12.20 -8.30 2.17
N GLY A 117 -13.09 -8.12 1.19
CA GLY A 117 -13.94 -6.93 1.09
C GLY A 117 -13.16 -5.65 0.75
N MET A 118 -11.88 -5.73 0.39
CA MET A 118 -11.02 -4.59 0.04
C MET A 118 -11.23 -4.13 -1.40
N ALA A 119 -12.45 -4.21 -1.91
CA ALA A 119 -12.87 -3.79 -3.24
C ALA A 119 -14.23 -3.10 -3.16
N ALA A 120 -14.30 -1.85 -3.62
CA ALA A 120 -15.55 -1.10 -3.60
C ALA A 120 -16.37 -1.34 -4.87
N PHE A 121 -17.69 -1.43 -4.71
CA PHE A 121 -18.65 -1.30 -5.82
C PHE A 121 -18.93 0.16 -6.19
N SER A 122 -18.59 1.09 -5.29
CA SER A 122 -18.80 2.51 -5.48
C SER A 122 -17.72 3.14 -6.39
N ARG A 123 -17.91 4.41 -6.76
CA ARG A 123 -16.89 5.18 -7.51
C ARG A 123 -15.60 5.40 -6.71
N VAL A 124 -15.66 5.30 -5.37
CA VAL A 124 -14.50 5.49 -4.49
C VAL A 124 -13.92 4.11 -4.19
N GLY A 125 -12.87 3.74 -4.93
CA GLY A 125 -12.20 2.44 -4.80
C GLY A 125 -10.99 2.40 -3.87
N VAL A 126 -10.70 3.49 -3.17
CA VAL A 126 -9.56 3.63 -2.26
C VAL A 126 -9.94 4.48 -1.04
N PHE A 127 -9.20 4.34 0.07
CA PHE A 127 -9.45 5.16 1.26
C PHE A 127 -8.96 6.59 1.08
N LEU A 128 -9.90 7.54 1.12
CA LEU A 128 -9.60 8.96 0.98
C LEU A 128 -9.37 9.66 2.32
N PHE A 129 -9.75 9.02 3.43
CA PHE A 129 -9.76 9.60 4.76
C PHE A 129 -9.04 8.71 5.77
N SER A 130 -8.15 9.31 6.57
CA SER A 130 -7.41 8.63 7.64
C SER A 130 -8.34 8.16 8.76
N ALA A 131 -9.39 8.94 9.04
CA ALA A 131 -10.40 8.67 10.06
C ALA A 131 -11.57 7.81 9.54
N SER A 132 -11.41 7.12 8.40
CA SER A 132 -12.39 6.13 7.97
C SER A 132 -12.23 4.84 8.77
N SER A 133 -13.35 4.21 9.12
CA SER A 133 -13.40 2.94 9.86
C SER A 133 -13.11 1.71 9.00
N GLY A 134 -13.01 1.89 7.68
CA GLY A 134 -12.69 0.80 6.77
C GLY A 134 -11.19 0.55 6.69
N GLY A 135 -10.80 -0.71 6.63
CA GLY A 135 -9.42 -1.13 6.45
C GLY A 135 -9.29 -2.62 6.19
N LEU A 136 -8.05 -3.11 6.12
CA LEU A 136 -7.77 -4.53 5.96
C LEU A 136 -8.36 -5.30 7.16
N PRO A 137 -9.27 -6.27 6.97
CA PRO A 137 -9.91 -6.96 8.07
C PRO A 137 -8.91 -7.62 9.01
N SER A 138 -9.20 -7.62 10.31
CA SER A 138 -8.29 -8.10 11.36
C SER A 138 -7.98 -9.61 11.24
N GLU A 139 -8.88 -10.33 10.58
CA GLU A 139 -8.84 -11.77 10.34
C GLU A 139 -7.93 -12.13 9.16
N GLU A 140 -7.61 -11.18 8.29
CA GLU A 140 -6.71 -11.41 7.15
C GLU A 140 -5.26 -11.57 7.62
N ILE A 141 -4.62 -12.62 7.12
CA ILE A 141 -3.24 -12.94 7.45
C ILE A 141 -2.32 -12.38 6.38
N THR A 142 -1.47 -11.44 6.76
CA THR A 142 -0.45 -10.86 5.89
C THR A 142 0.82 -11.72 5.86
N PHE A 143 1.62 -11.61 4.80
CA PHE A 143 2.93 -12.25 4.76
C PHE A 143 3.83 -11.74 5.90
N SER A 144 3.68 -10.49 6.36
CA SER A 144 4.44 -9.95 7.49
C SER A 144 4.11 -10.68 8.78
N LYS A 145 2.83 -10.97 9.06
CA LYS A 145 2.42 -11.79 10.21
C LYS A 145 3.02 -13.20 10.15
N LEU A 146 3.04 -13.82 8.96
CA LEU A 146 3.64 -15.14 8.74
C LEU A 146 5.17 -15.14 8.89
N LEU A 147 5.85 -14.05 8.50
CA LEU A 147 7.30 -13.89 8.66
C LEU A 147 7.67 -13.62 10.12
N LYS A 148 6.91 -12.75 10.80
CA LYS A 148 7.08 -12.45 12.23
C LYS A 148 6.93 -13.71 13.09
N GLN A 149 5.96 -14.57 12.79
CA GLN A 149 5.81 -15.88 13.44
C GLN A 149 7.02 -16.81 13.25
N ARG A 150 7.83 -16.60 12.19
CA ARG A 150 9.07 -17.33 11.92
C ARG A 150 10.32 -16.62 12.46
N GLY A 151 10.15 -15.61 13.31
CA GLY A 151 11.25 -14.90 13.96
C GLY A 151 11.90 -13.80 13.12
N TYR A 152 11.27 -13.38 12.01
CA TYR A 152 11.73 -12.22 11.26
C TYR A 152 11.38 -10.93 12.00
N ALA A 153 12.33 -9.98 12.04
CA ALA A 153 12.02 -8.59 12.30
C ALA A 153 11.32 -7.99 11.06
N THR A 154 10.21 -7.28 11.27
CA THR A 154 9.37 -6.79 10.18
C THR A 154 9.17 -5.27 10.27
N ALA A 155 9.35 -4.55 9.15
CA ALA A 155 9.08 -3.13 9.09
C ALA A 155 8.32 -2.74 7.82
N LEU A 156 7.46 -1.72 7.95
CA LEU A 156 6.85 -1.03 6.83
C LEU A 156 7.34 0.42 6.80
N ILE A 157 8.05 0.79 5.73
CA ILE A 157 8.53 2.16 5.54
C ILE A 157 7.83 2.75 4.31
N GLY A 158 7.04 3.81 4.50
CA GLY A 158 6.31 4.49 3.43
C GLY A 158 4.79 4.32 3.53
N LYS A 159 4.14 3.94 2.42
CA LYS A 159 2.67 4.01 2.29
C LYS A 159 2.00 2.71 2.71
N TRP A 160 0.99 2.82 3.58
CA TRP A 160 0.11 1.72 3.99
C TRP A 160 -1.15 1.63 3.11
N HIS A 161 -2.07 2.60 3.25
CA HIS A 161 -3.29 2.76 2.47
C HIS A 161 -4.34 1.64 2.63
N LEU A 162 -4.41 1.03 3.82
CA LEU A 162 -5.33 -0.05 4.16
C LEU A 162 -6.07 0.19 5.48
N GLY A 163 -6.39 1.45 5.78
CA GLY A 163 -7.10 1.86 7.00
C GLY A 163 -6.16 2.14 8.18
N MET A 164 -6.74 2.58 9.30
CA MET A 164 -6.03 2.85 10.55
C MET A 164 -6.80 2.32 11.75
N ASN A 165 -7.99 2.84 11.98
CA ASN A 165 -8.82 2.58 13.16
C ASN A 165 -10.17 1.99 12.76
N CYS A 166 -10.90 1.40 13.72
CA CYS A 166 -12.22 0.81 13.52
C CYS A 166 -13.31 1.64 14.21
N GLU A 167 -13.43 1.50 15.53
CA GLU A 167 -14.52 2.04 16.34
C GLU A 167 -14.08 3.30 17.09
N SER A 168 -12.81 3.35 17.48
CA SER A 168 -12.24 4.43 18.30
C SER A 168 -10.96 4.98 17.68
N SER A 169 -10.61 6.23 18.00
CA SER A 169 -9.43 6.89 17.41
C SER A 169 -8.08 6.31 17.86
N ASN A 170 -8.09 5.33 18.78
CA ASN A 170 -6.91 4.74 19.41
C ASN A 170 -6.89 3.20 19.39
N ASP A 171 -7.80 2.53 18.69
CA ASP A 171 -7.78 1.06 18.60
C ASP A 171 -6.75 0.51 17.60
N PHE A 172 -6.38 1.30 16.59
CA PHE A 172 -5.40 0.94 15.56
C PHE A 172 -5.65 -0.44 14.92
N CYS A 173 -6.91 -0.87 14.82
CA CYS A 173 -7.25 -2.23 14.39
C CYS A 173 -6.74 -2.58 12.98
N HIS A 174 -6.58 -1.58 12.10
CA HIS A 174 -6.14 -1.71 10.71
C HIS A 174 -4.71 -1.19 10.50
N HIS A 175 -4.05 -0.76 11.57
CA HIS A 175 -2.71 -0.21 11.52
C HIS A 175 -1.67 -1.28 11.13
N PRO A 176 -0.55 -0.94 10.45
CA PRO A 176 0.48 -1.91 10.08
C PRO A 176 0.96 -2.82 11.22
N LEU A 177 1.06 -2.26 12.44
CA LEU A 177 1.50 -3.02 13.63
C LEU A 177 0.51 -4.14 14.00
N SER A 178 -0.79 -3.92 13.78
CA SER A 178 -1.85 -4.93 13.97
C SER A 178 -1.82 -6.03 12.88
N HIS A 179 -1.15 -5.76 11.76
CA HIS A 179 -0.98 -6.67 10.63
C HIS A 179 0.44 -7.20 10.50
N GLY A 180 1.13 -7.39 11.63
CA GLY A 180 2.36 -8.18 11.69
C GLY A 180 3.63 -7.44 11.31
N PHE A 181 3.63 -6.12 11.26
CA PHE A 181 4.86 -5.31 11.25
C PHE A 181 5.28 -4.96 12.68
N ASP A 182 6.56 -5.04 13.00
CA ASP A 182 7.12 -4.62 14.30
C ASP A 182 7.40 -3.12 14.35
N TYR A 183 7.66 -2.52 13.19
CA TYR A 183 7.99 -1.11 13.05
C TYR A 183 7.26 -0.48 11.88
N PHE A 184 6.76 0.74 12.06
CA PHE A 184 6.16 1.53 10.99
C PHE A 184 6.73 2.96 10.98
N TYR A 185 7.13 3.41 9.79
CA TYR A 185 7.44 4.82 9.55
C TYR A 185 6.84 5.24 8.21
N GLY A 186 5.82 6.10 8.21
CA GLY A 186 5.19 6.46 6.96
C GLY A 186 3.78 7.05 7.05
N LEU A 187 3.02 6.84 5.98
CA LEU A 187 1.68 7.40 5.76
C LEU A 187 0.64 6.28 5.82
N THR A 188 -0.41 6.47 6.62
CA THR A 188 -1.52 5.50 6.71
C THR A 188 -2.48 5.59 5.53
N VAL A 189 -2.60 6.78 4.92
CA VAL A 189 -3.29 7.00 3.64
C VAL A 189 -2.28 7.22 2.50
N THR A 190 -2.76 7.62 1.33
CA THR A 190 -1.92 7.94 0.18
C THR A 190 -1.50 9.41 0.13
N ASN A 191 -0.45 9.70 -0.61
CA ASN A 191 -0.01 11.05 -0.93
C ASN A 191 -0.93 11.66 -2.00
N PHE A 192 -1.92 12.46 -1.58
CA PHE A 192 -2.85 13.15 -2.49
C PHE A 192 -2.27 14.46 -3.03
N ARG A 193 -2.82 14.96 -4.15
CA ARG A 193 -2.54 16.32 -4.63
C ARG A 193 -2.86 17.37 -3.56
N ASP A 194 -3.97 17.17 -2.84
CA ASP A 194 -4.45 18.03 -1.75
C ASP A 194 -3.49 18.10 -0.55
N CYS A 195 -2.53 17.17 -0.43
CA CYS A 195 -1.52 17.21 0.61
C CYS A 195 -0.45 18.28 0.36
N LYS A 196 -0.28 18.74 -0.89
CA LYS A 196 0.67 19.78 -1.29
C LYS A 196 -0.07 20.99 -1.88
N PRO A 197 0.05 22.18 -1.25
CA PRO A 197 -0.55 23.39 -1.80
C PRO A 197 -0.14 23.64 -3.26
N GLY A 198 -1.09 24.06 -4.08
CA GLY A 198 -0.87 24.40 -5.49
C GLY A 198 -0.85 23.22 -6.47
N GLN A 199 -1.05 21.97 -6.02
CA GLN A 199 -1.08 20.80 -6.92
C GLN A 199 -2.49 20.41 -7.39
N GLY A 200 -3.49 21.22 -7.10
CA GLY A 200 -4.90 20.93 -7.38
C GLY A 200 -5.52 19.94 -6.39
N SER A 201 -6.74 19.48 -6.69
CA SER A 201 -7.52 18.63 -5.79
C SER A 201 -7.98 17.34 -6.46
N VAL A 202 -7.90 16.21 -5.75
CA VAL A 202 -8.51 14.93 -6.17
C VAL A 202 -10.04 14.94 -6.00
N PHE A 203 -10.56 15.80 -5.13
CA PHE A 203 -12.00 15.89 -4.84
C PHE A 203 -12.76 16.76 -5.82
N LEU A 204 -12.08 17.53 -6.67
CA LEU A 204 -12.69 18.56 -7.51
C LEU A 204 -13.90 18.04 -8.31
N LYS A 205 -13.78 16.89 -8.98
CA LYS A 205 -14.90 16.30 -9.75
C LYS A 205 -16.09 15.90 -8.87
N GLY A 206 -15.83 15.32 -7.70
CA GLY A 206 -16.86 14.89 -6.76
C GLY A 206 -17.58 16.07 -6.13
N VAL A 207 -16.81 17.04 -5.67
CA VAL A 207 -17.30 18.30 -5.07
C VAL A 207 -18.05 19.15 -6.09
N GLN A 208 -17.55 19.25 -7.32
CA GLN A 208 -18.18 20.06 -8.36
C GLN A 208 -19.61 19.58 -8.62
N LYS A 209 -19.80 18.27 -8.77
CA LYS A 209 -21.12 17.68 -9.00
C LYS A 209 -22.03 17.74 -7.76
N SER A 210 -21.48 17.49 -6.58
CA SER A 210 -22.30 17.25 -5.38
C SER A 210 -22.60 18.51 -4.57
N LEU A 211 -21.75 19.55 -4.68
CA LEU A 211 -21.86 20.77 -3.87
C LEU A 211 -21.86 22.03 -4.73
N VAL A 212 -20.89 22.21 -5.63
CA VAL A 212 -20.74 23.47 -6.37
C VAL A 212 -21.91 23.73 -7.32
N ILE A 213 -22.31 22.75 -8.14
CA ILE A 213 -23.44 22.91 -9.06
C ILE A 213 -24.75 23.19 -8.29
N PRO A 214 -25.13 22.42 -7.24
CA PRO A 214 -26.30 22.75 -6.43
C PRO A 214 -26.25 24.14 -5.79
N ILE A 215 -25.09 24.56 -5.25
CA ILE A 215 -24.91 25.91 -4.67
C ILE A 215 -25.11 26.99 -5.75
N GLN A 216 -24.59 26.78 -6.96
CA GLN A 216 -24.79 27.72 -8.08
C GLN A 216 -26.26 27.80 -8.48
N ILE A 217 -26.94 26.65 -8.62
CA ILE A 217 -28.37 26.61 -8.94
C ILE A 217 -29.16 27.33 -7.84
N ALA A 218 -28.92 27.02 -6.57
CA ALA A 218 -29.59 27.67 -5.45
C ALA A 218 -29.37 29.19 -5.43
N GLY A 219 -28.14 29.63 -5.68
CA GLY A 219 -27.81 31.06 -5.80
C GLY A 219 -28.54 31.75 -6.95
N ILE A 220 -28.52 31.16 -8.15
CA ILE A 220 -29.22 31.70 -9.33
C ILE A 220 -30.74 31.73 -9.10
N THR A 221 -31.31 30.69 -8.50
CA THR A 221 -32.73 30.64 -8.16
C THR A 221 -33.08 31.73 -7.14
N LEU A 222 -32.25 31.93 -6.11
CA LEU A 222 -32.49 32.94 -5.07
C LEU A 222 -32.46 34.36 -5.66
N VAL A 223 -31.47 34.66 -6.52
CA VAL A 223 -31.39 35.96 -7.22
C VAL A 223 -32.58 36.16 -8.14
N SER A 224 -32.94 35.14 -8.93
CA SER A 224 -34.10 35.20 -9.85
C SER A 224 -35.41 35.44 -9.11
N LEU A 225 -35.64 34.75 -7.98
CA LEU A 225 -36.85 34.93 -7.17
C LEU A 225 -36.90 36.31 -6.51
N ALA A 226 -35.76 36.84 -6.05
CA ALA A 226 -35.70 38.19 -5.50
C ALA A 226 -36.03 39.26 -6.56
N ILE A 227 -35.53 39.10 -7.80
CA ILE A 227 -35.85 39.98 -8.93
C ILE A 227 -37.33 39.88 -9.30
N ALA A 228 -37.88 38.66 -9.43
CA ALA A 228 -39.29 38.44 -9.74
C ALA A 228 -40.23 39.04 -8.68
N GLN A 229 -39.84 38.97 -7.40
CA GLN A 229 -40.57 39.62 -6.31
C GLN A 229 -40.46 41.15 -6.36
N TYR A 230 -39.29 41.70 -6.68
CA TYR A 230 -39.08 43.14 -6.82
C TYR A 230 -39.89 43.76 -7.96
N ILE A 231 -39.99 43.07 -9.11
CA ILE A 231 -40.77 43.51 -10.28
C ILE A 231 -42.28 43.23 -10.08
N GLY A 232 -42.67 42.54 -9.00
CA GLY A 232 -44.07 42.21 -8.71
C GLY A 232 -44.64 41.05 -9.53
N LEU A 233 -43.80 40.27 -10.20
CA LEU A 233 -44.21 39.12 -11.02
C LEU A 233 -44.65 37.92 -10.17
N LEU A 234 -44.06 37.74 -8.99
CA LEU A 234 -44.35 36.63 -8.08
C LEU A 234 -44.21 37.07 -6.61
N LYS A 235 -45.18 36.74 -5.76
CA LYS A 235 -45.05 36.96 -4.30
C LYS A 235 -44.42 35.73 -3.65
N VAL A 236 -43.16 35.86 -3.24
CA VAL A 236 -42.44 34.81 -2.50
C VAL A 236 -42.44 35.17 -1.01
N PRO A 237 -42.74 34.24 -0.09
CA PRO A 237 -42.65 34.52 1.34
C PRO A 237 -41.18 34.74 1.75
N PHE A 238 -40.89 35.84 2.45
CA PHE A 238 -39.54 36.18 2.91
C PHE A 238 -38.85 35.05 3.71
N ARG A 239 -39.62 34.24 4.44
CA ARG A 239 -39.10 33.07 5.16
C ARG A 239 -38.47 32.03 4.22
N ALA A 240 -39.06 31.79 3.05
CA ALA A 240 -38.52 30.83 2.09
C ALA A 240 -37.18 31.30 1.50
N LEU A 241 -37.07 32.60 1.17
CA LEU A 241 -35.80 33.19 0.74
C LEU A 241 -34.73 33.08 1.84
N GLY A 242 -35.11 33.33 3.09
CA GLY A 242 -34.23 33.15 4.26
C GLY A 242 -33.72 31.73 4.41
N TYR A 243 -34.57 30.71 4.28
CA TYR A 243 -34.15 29.30 4.35
C TYR A 243 -33.22 28.91 3.19
N CYS A 244 -33.51 29.33 1.96
CA CYS A 244 -32.64 29.06 0.81
C CYS A 244 -31.26 29.71 0.97
N LEU A 245 -31.20 30.94 1.47
CA LEU A 245 -29.94 31.63 1.77
C LEU A 245 -29.14 30.87 2.81
N LEU A 246 -29.79 30.47 3.91
CA LEU A 246 -29.16 29.74 5.01
C LEU A 246 -28.57 28.40 4.55
N ILE A 247 -29.32 27.61 3.77
CA ILE A 247 -28.84 26.31 3.25
C ILE A 247 -27.63 26.51 2.34
N THR A 248 -27.67 27.52 1.46
CA THR A 248 -26.56 27.84 0.55
C THR A 248 -25.32 28.27 1.33
N ALA A 249 -25.49 29.12 2.35
CA ALA A 249 -24.40 29.58 3.22
C ALA A 249 -23.77 28.43 4.01
N ILE A 250 -24.59 27.57 4.63
CA ILE A 250 -24.10 26.38 5.35
C ILE A 250 -23.31 25.47 4.41
N SER A 251 -23.83 25.20 3.21
CA SER A 251 -23.16 24.34 2.22
C SER A 251 -21.80 24.89 1.80
N LEU A 252 -21.69 26.21 1.62
CA LEU A 252 -20.43 26.89 1.32
C LEU A 252 -19.44 26.82 2.48
N VAL A 253 -19.90 27.05 3.72
CA VAL A 253 -19.07 26.95 4.92
C VAL A 253 -18.52 25.53 5.10
N VAL A 254 -19.37 24.51 4.94
CA VAL A 254 -18.94 23.10 5.00
C VAL A 254 -17.89 22.80 3.94
N LEU A 255 -18.06 23.32 2.72
CA LEU A 255 -17.11 23.12 1.63
C LEU A 255 -15.75 23.77 1.90
N ILE A 256 -15.75 25.02 2.38
CA ILE A 256 -14.53 25.74 2.75
C ILE A 256 -13.84 25.01 3.90
N PHE A 257 -14.60 24.62 4.93
CA PHE A 257 -14.10 23.88 6.08
C PHE A 257 -13.42 22.58 5.65
N PHE A 258 -14.05 21.81 4.75
CA PHE A 258 -13.50 20.57 4.21
C PHE A 258 -12.12 20.80 3.59
N PHE A 259 -11.99 21.72 2.63
CA PHE A 259 -10.71 21.94 1.94
C PHE A 259 -9.64 22.55 2.84
N TYR A 260 -10.03 23.40 3.79
CA TYR A 260 -9.11 23.99 4.75
C TYR A 260 -8.50 22.92 5.67
N HIS A 261 -9.33 21.99 6.17
CA HIS A 261 -8.89 20.99 7.15
C HIS A 261 -8.39 19.68 6.53
N PHE A 262 -8.76 19.36 5.28
CA PHE A 262 -8.45 18.08 4.66
C PHE A 262 -6.97 17.72 4.76
N ARG A 263 -6.10 18.67 4.40
CA ARG A 263 -4.64 18.47 4.44
C ARG A 263 -4.15 18.16 5.85
N HIS A 264 -4.57 18.94 6.84
CA HIS A 264 -4.14 18.73 8.22
C HIS A 264 -4.62 17.38 8.75
N LEU A 265 -5.87 17.02 8.47
CA LEU A 265 -6.49 15.81 9.03
C LEU A 265 -6.08 14.50 8.34
N ASN A 266 -5.61 14.54 7.09
CA ASN A 266 -5.33 13.33 6.31
C ASN A 266 -3.87 13.20 5.87
N CYS A 267 -3.12 14.29 5.81
CA CYS A 267 -1.75 14.28 5.32
C CYS A 267 -0.80 14.46 6.50
N PHE A 268 -0.41 13.37 7.15
CA PHE A 268 0.53 13.39 8.28
C PHE A 268 1.42 12.14 8.25
N LEU A 269 2.59 12.26 8.86
CA LEU A 269 3.58 11.19 8.96
C LEU A 269 3.50 10.57 10.35
N MET A 270 3.53 9.23 10.40
CA MET A 270 3.52 8.47 11.63
C MET A 270 4.82 7.72 11.82
N ARG A 271 5.16 7.51 13.10
CA ARG A 271 6.07 6.48 13.57
C ARG A 271 5.29 5.62 14.56
N ASP A 272 5.12 4.35 14.23
CA ASP A 272 4.26 3.43 14.97
C ASP A 272 2.88 4.06 15.20
N HIS A 273 2.36 4.09 16.42
CA HIS A 273 1.05 4.69 16.74
C HIS A 273 1.07 6.21 16.94
N GLN A 274 2.20 6.88 16.72
CA GLN A 274 2.36 8.32 16.97
C GLN A 274 2.46 9.12 15.69
N ILE A 275 1.73 10.24 15.63
CA ILE A 275 1.92 11.26 14.59
C ILE A 275 3.17 12.06 14.93
N ILE A 276 4.16 12.04 14.04
CA ILE A 276 5.44 12.75 14.22
C ILE A 276 5.52 14.04 13.39
N GLN A 277 4.64 14.21 12.40
CA GLN A 277 4.60 15.42 11.58
C GLN A 277 3.21 15.63 10.99
N GLN A 278 2.61 16.79 11.27
CA GLN A 278 1.29 17.17 10.79
C GLN A 278 1.23 18.70 10.54
N PRO A 279 0.89 19.15 9.32
CA PRO A 279 0.72 18.36 8.11
C PRO A 279 2.06 17.79 7.60
N LEU A 280 2.00 16.83 6.69
CA LEU A 280 3.14 16.22 6.02
C LEU A 280 4.02 17.30 5.37
N SER A 281 5.32 17.26 5.66
CA SER A 281 6.33 18.01 4.92
C SER A 281 6.95 17.12 3.85
N TYR A 282 7.14 17.69 2.66
CA TYR A 282 7.82 17.03 1.54
C TYR A 282 9.33 17.24 1.57
N GLU A 283 9.83 18.09 2.47
CA GLU A 283 11.26 18.33 2.60
C GLU A 283 11.98 17.02 2.89
N ASN A 284 12.86 16.64 1.96
CA ASN A 284 13.67 15.44 2.00
C ASN A 284 12.87 14.17 2.35
N LEU A 285 11.60 14.07 1.93
CA LEU A 285 10.71 12.97 2.34
C LEU A 285 11.26 11.62 1.88
N THR A 286 11.67 11.50 0.62
CA THR A 286 12.29 10.28 0.08
C THR A 286 13.57 9.92 0.84
N GLN A 287 14.41 10.90 1.15
CA GLN A 287 15.65 10.70 1.89
C GLN A 287 15.38 10.24 3.32
N ARG A 288 14.34 10.78 3.98
CA ARG A 288 13.91 10.33 5.31
C ARG A 288 13.41 8.88 5.29
N LEU A 289 12.59 8.51 4.29
CA LEU A 289 12.16 7.12 4.09
C LEU A 289 13.36 6.19 3.86
N THR A 290 14.30 6.57 3.00
CA THR A 290 15.52 5.79 2.75
C THR A 290 16.37 5.66 4.02
N LYS A 291 16.53 6.74 4.80
CA LYS A 291 17.30 6.71 6.04
C LYS A 291 16.70 5.74 7.06
N GLU A 292 15.38 5.76 7.22
CA GLU A 292 14.65 4.85 8.12
C GLU A 292 14.76 3.39 7.66
N ALA A 293 14.66 3.12 6.35
CA ALA A 293 14.87 1.79 5.80
C ALA A 293 16.30 1.27 6.04
N VAL A 294 17.32 2.10 5.79
CA VAL A 294 18.73 1.75 6.04
C VAL A 294 19.00 1.53 7.53
N GLN A 295 18.42 2.36 8.40
CA GLN A 295 18.53 2.19 9.85
C GLN A 295 17.89 0.90 10.33
N PHE A 296 16.72 0.52 9.79
CA PHE A 296 16.08 -0.75 10.13
C PHE A 296 16.91 -1.95 9.68
N ILE A 297 17.50 -1.91 8.47
CA ILE A 297 18.36 -2.99 7.95
C ILE A 297 19.65 -3.14 8.78
N GLY A 298 20.14 -2.06 9.39
CA GLY A 298 21.38 -2.06 10.18
C GLY A 298 21.22 -2.44 11.65
N ARG A 299 20.00 -2.62 12.16
CA ARG A 299 19.72 -3.10 13.53
C ARG A 299 19.76 -4.62 13.58
#